data_AF-A0A1W9L9G6-F1
#
_entry.id   AF-A0A1W9L9G6-F1
#
_cell.length_a   1.000
_cell.length_b   1.000
_cell.length_c   1.000
_cell.angle_alpha   90.00
_cell.angle_beta   90.00
_cell.angle_gamma   90.00
#
_symmetry.space_group_name_H-M   'P 1'
#
loop_
_entity.id
_entity.type
_entity.pdbx_description
1 polymer ?
#
loop_
_entity_poly.entity_id
_entity_poly.type
_entity_poly.pdbx_seq_one_letter_code
_entity_poly.pdbx_strand_id
1 'polypeptide(L)'
;MRTAATLRVALRALRREVAGIVAISPEVRTTVQVSAGNQNLNTVIYGVDEDYLEVRSWPLAGGANFTDVDVRTAAKVALIGRTAAHNLFDEQDPVGQAVRIRNVPFTIVGELQPKGMSMMGSDQDDTLVIPYTTALVRLYGGNSFRSMSAKAQSAPMVTEVQEQIATLLRQRHRIREGADDDFIVRTQQEIAETATEMTRIMTMLLGSIAGVSLLVGGIGIMNIMLVSVTERTREIGIRMADPHRAVVHRPRFRLQRGRRHLLRLLPRAQSLAPRPDRRPALRVGPRRKLTGSGSRSRLRPRGRHRIRGPQEAP
;
A
#
# COMPACT_ATOMS: atom_id res chain seq x y z
N MET A 1 -33.67 11.35 7.27
CA MET A 1 -33.20 12.71 7.65
C MET A 1 -33.03 12.89 9.17
N ARG A 2 -33.62 12.05 10.05
CA ARG A 2 -33.48 12.13 11.52
C ARG A 2 -32.16 11.58 12.11
N THR A 3 -31.47 10.67 11.44
CA THR A 3 -30.24 10.02 11.94
C THR A 3 -29.04 10.97 12.02
N ALA A 4 -28.93 11.86 11.04
CA ALA A 4 -27.84 12.81 10.84
C ALA A 4 -27.58 13.78 12.03
N ALA A 5 -28.63 14.41 12.56
CA ALA A 5 -28.50 15.34 13.68
C ALA A 5 -28.31 14.60 15.03
N THR A 6 -28.81 13.38 15.12
CA THR A 6 -28.80 12.57 16.35
C THR A 6 -27.40 12.11 16.71
N LEU A 7 -26.56 11.82 15.72
CA LEU A 7 -25.19 11.35 15.94
C LEU A 7 -24.26 12.38 16.60
N ARG A 8 -24.44 13.69 16.35
CA ARG A 8 -23.65 14.75 17.02
C ARG A 8 -23.94 14.82 18.52
N VAL A 9 -25.22 14.66 18.90
CA VAL A 9 -25.64 14.62 20.30
C VAL A 9 -25.19 13.31 20.94
N ALA A 10 -25.30 12.19 20.20
CA ALA A 10 -24.84 10.88 20.63
C ALA A 10 -23.33 10.88 20.92
N LEU A 11 -22.49 11.51 20.11
CA LEU A 11 -21.03 11.58 20.34
C LEU A 11 -20.69 12.11 21.75
N ARG A 12 -21.34 13.20 22.17
CA ARG A 12 -21.11 13.79 23.51
C ARG A 12 -21.65 12.91 24.64
N ALA A 13 -22.79 12.25 24.41
CA ALA A 13 -23.37 11.33 25.38
C ALA A 13 -22.49 10.08 25.53
N LEU A 14 -22.03 9.48 24.43
CA LEU A 14 -21.14 8.33 24.40
C LEU A 14 -19.83 8.61 25.16
N ARG A 15 -19.23 9.79 24.95
CA ARG A 15 -18.00 10.20 25.66
C ARG A 15 -18.21 10.36 27.18
N ARG A 16 -19.44 10.51 27.67
CA ARG A 16 -19.75 10.76 29.09
C ARG A 16 -20.40 9.59 29.81
N GLU A 17 -21.25 8.83 29.12
CA GLU A 17 -22.16 7.85 29.71
C GLU A 17 -21.66 6.41 29.55
N VAL A 18 -20.81 6.13 28.56
CA VAL A 18 -20.27 4.78 28.32
C VAL A 18 -18.94 4.62 29.04
N ALA A 19 -18.91 3.78 30.06
CA ALA A 19 -17.69 3.45 30.78
C ALA A 19 -16.77 2.58 29.90
N GLY A 20 -15.46 2.78 30.01
CA GLY A 20 -14.47 1.98 29.27
C GLY A 20 -14.14 2.48 27.85
N ILE A 21 -14.78 3.55 27.35
CA ILE A 21 -14.29 4.27 26.17
C ILE A 21 -13.12 5.17 26.60
N VAL A 22 -11.96 4.99 25.97
CA VAL A 22 -10.79 5.85 26.16
C VAL A 22 -10.87 7.08 25.26
N ALA A 23 -11.21 6.85 23.99
CA ALA A 23 -11.20 7.88 22.96
C ALA A 23 -12.31 7.61 21.95
N ILE A 24 -12.96 8.66 21.43
CA ILE A 24 -14.02 8.55 20.42
C ILE A 24 -13.92 9.68 19.41
N SER A 25 -14.03 9.35 18.13
CA SER A 25 -14.00 10.33 17.06
C SER A 25 -15.06 10.05 15.99
N PRO A 26 -15.82 11.07 15.54
CA PRO A 26 -16.55 10.99 14.29
C PRO A 26 -15.58 10.89 13.11
N GLU A 27 -16.09 10.37 12.00
CA GLU A 27 -15.32 10.25 10.77
C GLU A 27 -16.17 10.71 9.59
N VAL A 28 -15.68 11.76 8.92
CA VAL A 28 -16.21 12.28 7.65
C VAL A 28 -15.18 12.03 6.58
N ARG A 29 -15.39 10.99 5.78
CA ARG A 29 -14.49 10.65 4.69
C ARG A 29 -14.93 11.31 3.39
N THR A 30 -14.02 12.02 2.72
CA THR A 30 -14.24 12.57 1.37
C THR A 30 -12.97 12.47 0.55
N THR A 31 -13.09 12.35 -0.76
CA THR A 31 -11.95 12.41 -1.68
C THR A 31 -12.02 13.72 -2.44
N VAL A 32 -10.96 14.53 -2.40
CA VAL A 32 -10.90 15.83 -3.07
C VAL A 32 -9.50 16.11 -3.57
N GLN A 33 -9.41 17.02 -4.55
CA GLN A 33 -8.15 17.55 -5.00
C GLN A 33 -7.52 18.49 -3.96
N VAL A 34 -6.25 18.24 -3.70
CA VAL A 34 -5.38 18.98 -2.79
C VAL A 34 -4.20 19.51 -3.59
N SER A 35 -3.82 20.76 -3.37
CA SER A 35 -2.68 21.38 -4.07
C SER A 35 -1.80 22.21 -3.15
N ALA A 36 -0.50 22.20 -3.44
CA ALA A 36 0.50 23.02 -2.78
C ALA A 36 1.49 23.51 -3.85
N GLY A 37 1.69 24.83 -3.95
CA GLY A 37 2.52 25.41 -5.01
C GLY A 37 2.05 24.96 -6.41
N ASN A 38 2.95 24.29 -7.15
CA ASN A 38 2.69 23.76 -8.49
C ASN A 38 2.27 22.27 -8.50
N GLN A 39 2.23 21.62 -7.34
CA GLN A 39 1.83 20.22 -7.19
C GLN A 39 0.34 20.11 -6.87
N ASN A 40 -0.31 19.07 -7.40
CA ASN A 40 -1.66 18.69 -7.02
C ASN A 40 -1.84 17.18 -7.05
N LEU A 41 -2.66 16.66 -6.16
CA LEU A 41 -3.11 15.27 -6.16
C LEU A 41 -4.55 15.16 -5.69
N ASN A 42 -5.17 14.02 -5.97
CA ASN A 42 -6.47 13.66 -5.43
C ASN A 42 -6.27 12.65 -4.31
N THR A 43 -6.61 13.03 -3.08
CA THR A 43 -6.32 12.23 -1.89
C THR A 43 -7.55 12.14 -0.99
N VAL A 44 -7.50 11.21 -0.04
CA VAL A 44 -8.58 11.02 0.93
C VAL A 44 -8.39 12.01 2.07
N ILE A 45 -9.47 12.67 2.44
CA ILE A 45 -9.54 13.56 3.60
C ILE A 45 -10.45 12.95 4.65
N TYR A 46 -9.92 12.83 5.86
CA TYR A 46 -10.67 12.45 7.04
C TYR A 46 -10.96 13.67 7.89
N GLY A 47 -12.25 14.01 8.01
CA GLY A 47 -12.75 14.96 9.00
C GLY A 47 -12.99 14.24 10.32
N VAL A 48 -12.20 14.55 11.35
CA VAL A 48 -12.18 13.81 12.62
C VAL A 48 -12.10 14.75 13.84
N ASP A 49 -12.17 14.20 15.04
CA ASP A 49 -11.97 14.92 16.30
C ASP A 49 -10.53 14.72 16.82
N GLU A 50 -10.13 15.47 17.86
CA GLU A 50 -8.77 15.46 18.41
C GLU A 50 -8.31 14.05 18.86
N ASP A 51 -9.26 13.25 19.36
CA ASP A 51 -9.10 11.89 19.86
C ASP A 51 -8.76 10.86 18.76
N TYR A 52 -8.88 11.23 17.48
CA TYR A 52 -8.76 10.29 16.36
C TYR A 52 -7.43 9.55 16.30
N LEU A 53 -6.32 10.26 16.55
CA LEU A 53 -4.99 9.65 16.54
C LEU A 53 -4.84 8.60 17.62
N GLU A 54 -5.46 8.81 18.78
CA GLU A 54 -5.48 7.82 19.85
C GLU A 54 -6.37 6.62 19.49
N VAL A 55 -7.54 6.87 18.90
CA VAL A 55 -8.46 5.83 18.42
C VAL A 55 -7.79 4.93 17.38
N ARG A 56 -7.07 5.52 16.42
CA ARG A 56 -6.38 4.79 15.33
C ARG A 56 -4.95 4.37 15.67
N SER A 57 -4.48 4.62 16.90
CA SER A 57 -3.09 4.43 17.34
C SER A 57 -2.10 4.94 16.28
N TRP A 58 -2.27 6.19 15.85
CA TRP A 58 -1.50 6.80 14.78
C TRP A 58 -0.61 7.93 15.32
N PRO A 59 0.65 7.64 15.67
CA PRO A 59 1.55 8.65 16.22
C PRO A 59 1.96 9.69 15.18
N LEU A 60 2.36 10.87 15.66
CA LEU A 60 2.91 11.95 14.85
C LEU A 60 4.41 11.73 14.60
N ALA A 61 4.85 12.06 13.39
CA ALA A 61 6.25 12.14 13.02
C ALA A 61 6.87 13.50 13.37
N GLY A 62 6.09 14.57 13.21
CA GLY A 62 6.51 15.93 13.51
C GLY A 62 5.32 16.86 13.74
N GLY A 63 5.59 18.02 14.34
CA GLY A 63 4.57 19.01 14.68
C GLY A 63 3.67 18.58 15.85
N ALA A 64 2.41 19.02 15.83
CA ALA A 64 1.44 18.78 16.88
C ALA A 64 0.07 18.37 16.31
N ASN A 65 -0.72 17.66 17.12
CA ASN A 65 -2.13 17.41 16.81
C ASN A 65 -2.91 18.73 16.92
N PHE A 66 -4.05 18.83 16.23
CA PHE A 66 -4.99 19.91 16.48
C PHE A 66 -5.77 19.66 17.77
N THR A 67 -6.29 20.74 18.36
CA THR A 67 -6.94 20.75 19.68
C THR A 67 -8.46 20.79 19.59
N ASP A 68 -9.17 20.52 20.69
CA ASP A 68 -10.63 20.73 20.77
C ASP A 68 -11.02 22.19 20.44
N VAL A 69 -10.14 23.17 20.69
CA VAL A 69 -10.41 24.56 20.27
C VAL A 69 -10.48 24.66 18.74
N ASP A 70 -9.55 24.03 18.04
CA ASP A 70 -9.50 23.99 16.58
C ASP A 70 -10.73 23.28 16.01
N VAL A 71 -11.14 22.19 16.66
CA VAL A 71 -12.37 21.46 16.30
C VAL A 71 -13.60 22.33 16.51
N ARG A 72 -13.77 22.98 17.66
CA ARG A 72 -14.96 23.81 17.93
C ARG A 72 -15.04 25.06 17.07
N THR A 73 -13.90 25.65 16.70
CA THR A 73 -13.84 26.87 15.88
C THR A 73 -13.84 26.61 14.37
N ALA A 74 -13.87 25.33 13.96
CA ALA A 74 -13.70 24.91 12.57
C ALA A 74 -12.44 25.53 11.94
N ALA A 75 -11.32 25.43 12.67
CA ALA A 75 -10.03 25.94 12.24
C ALA A 75 -9.57 25.26 10.95
N LYS A 76 -8.84 26.02 10.13
CA LYS A 76 -8.29 25.58 8.84
C LYS A 76 -6.90 24.99 9.05
N VAL A 77 -6.83 23.94 9.86
CA VAL A 77 -5.61 23.18 10.16
C VAL A 77 -5.73 21.76 9.61
N ALA A 78 -4.59 21.17 9.26
CA ALA A 78 -4.51 19.82 8.74
C ALA A 78 -3.31 19.06 9.30
N LEU A 79 -3.47 17.75 9.48
CA LEU A 79 -2.37 16.81 9.56
C LEU A 79 -2.21 16.11 8.22
N ILE A 80 -0.99 15.72 7.89
CA ILE A 80 -0.66 15.12 6.61
C ILE A 80 -0.01 13.75 6.79
N GLY A 81 -0.40 12.78 5.97
CA GLY A 81 0.27 11.48 5.90
C GLY A 81 1.55 11.55 5.07
N ARG A 82 2.47 10.59 5.31
CA ARG A 82 3.82 10.60 4.71
C ARG A 82 3.81 10.64 3.18
N THR A 83 3.00 9.82 2.52
CA THR A 83 2.93 9.80 1.04
C THR A 83 2.35 11.10 0.49
N ALA A 84 1.29 11.63 1.10
CA ALA A 84 0.70 12.91 0.70
C ALA A 84 1.69 14.07 0.88
N ALA A 85 2.47 14.06 1.96
CA ALA A 85 3.51 15.06 2.22
C ALA A 85 4.59 15.02 1.14
N HIS A 86 5.13 13.84 0.84
CA HIS A 86 6.14 13.67 -0.20
C HIS A 86 5.63 14.11 -1.58
N ASN A 87 4.39 13.79 -1.93
CA ASN A 87 3.84 14.16 -3.24
C ASN A 87 3.53 15.67 -3.39
N LEU A 88 3.28 16.38 -2.28
CA LEU A 88 2.97 17.82 -2.30
C LEU A 88 4.20 18.70 -2.11
N PHE A 89 5.16 18.25 -1.31
CA PHE A 89 6.27 19.06 -0.82
C PHE A 89 7.65 18.44 -1.11
N ASP A 90 7.70 17.31 -1.83
CA ASP A 90 8.91 16.52 -2.08
C ASP A 90 9.61 16.16 -0.75
N GLU A 91 10.86 16.56 -0.53
CA GLU A 91 11.63 16.31 0.70
C GLU A 91 11.61 17.50 1.68
N GLN A 92 10.71 18.48 1.47
CA GLN A 92 10.60 19.64 2.37
C GLN A 92 9.72 19.32 3.57
N ASP A 93 10.01 19.95 4.72
CA ASP A 93 9.20 19.82 5.92
C ASP A 93 7.79 20.38 5.67
N PRO A 94 6.73 19.55 5.71
CA PRO A 94 5.37 20.01 5.44
C PRO A 94 4.79 20.85 6.59
N VAL A 95 5.35 20.76 7.81
CA VAL A 95 4.79 21.45 8.98
C VAL A 95 4.95 22.97 8.83
N GLY A 96 3.86 23.71 9.09
CA GLY A 96 3.78 25.15 8.92
C GLY A 96 3.45 25.60 7.50
N GLN A 97 3.50 24.71 6.51
CA GLN A 97 3.19 25.06 5.13
C GLN A 97 1.68 25.16 4.88
N ALA A 98 1.33 25.94 3.85
CA ALA A 98 -0.05 26.10 3.41
C ALA A 98 -0.39 25.10 2.30
N VAL A 99 -1.52 24.42 2.45
CA VAL A 99 -2.08 23.51 1.45
C VAL A 99 -3.49 23.97 1.07
N ARG A 100 -3.86 23.87 -0.20
CA ARG A 100 -5.21 24.21 -0.67
C ARG A 100 -6.03 22.95 -0.82
N ILE A 101 -7.13 22.87 -0.09
CA ILE A 101 -8.10 21.78 -0.17
C ILE A 101 -9.38 22.38 -0.76
N ARG A 102 -9.78 21.94 -1.97
CA ARG A 102 -10.91 22.55 -2.71
C ARG A 102 -10.81 24.09 -2.73
N ASN A 103 -9.63 24.60 -3.06
CA ASN A 103 -9.35 26.04 -3.14
C ASN A 103 -9.43 26.83 -1.80
N VAL A 104 -9.60 26.15 -0.67
CA VAL A 104 -9.54 26.76 0.68
C VAL A 104 -8.13 26.52 1.25
N PRO A 105 -7.42 27.55 1.74
CA PRO A 105 -6.10 27.38 2.34
C PRO A 105 -6.20 26.80 3.75
N PHE A 106 -5.41 25.77 4.02
CA PHE A 106 -5.20 25.13 5.33
C PHE A 106 -3.72 25.20 5.69
N THR A 107 -3.43 25.25 6.97
CA THR A 107 -2.05 25.16 7.49
C THR A 107 -1.80 23.76 8.01
N ILE A 108 -0.70 23.15 7.60
CA ILE A 108 -0.28 21.85 8.12
C ILE A 108 0.33 22.06 9.49
N VAL A 109 -0.20 21.41 10.52
CA VAL A 109 0.26 21.56 11.91
C VAL A 109 1.05 20.34 12.40
N GLY A 110 0.97 19.21 11.68
CA GLY A 110 1.73 18.01 11.99
C GLY A 110 1.75 17.00 10.85
N GLU A 111 2.76 16.14 10.88
CA GLU A 111 2.94 15.01 9.98
C GLU A 111 2.70 13.71 10.75
N LEU A 112 2.01 12.76 10.13
CA LEU A 112 1.73 11.45 10.70
C LEU A 112 2.88 10.46 10.41
N GLN A 113 3.18 9.58 11.37
CA GLN A 113 4.13 8.48 11.14
C GLN A 113 3.63 7.57 10.01
N PRO A 114 4.51 7.04 9.15
CA PRO A 114 4.09 6.13 8.09
C PRO A 114 3.49 4.85 8.67
N LYS A 115 2.30 4.49 8.19
CA LYS A 115 1.68 3.17 8.42
C LYS A 115 1.98 2.21 7.28
N GLY A 116 2.28 2.74 6.09
CA GLY A 116 2.47 1.97 4.87
C GLY A 116 1.18 1.41 4.29
N MET A 117 1.33 0.43 3.39
CA MET A 117 0.22 -0.17 2.67
C MET A 117 -0.66 -1.03 3.60
N SER A 118 -1.97 -0.92 3.43
CA SER A 118 -2.92 -1.82 4.07
C SER A 118 -2.77 -3.24 3.52
N MET A 119 -3.32 -4.22 4.23
CA MET A 119 -3.37 -5.63 3.76
C MET A 119 -4.11 -5.77 2.41
N MET A 120 -4.93 -4.80 2.03
CA MET A 120 -5.64 -4.75 0.75
C MET A 120 -4.89 -3.95 -0.33
N GLY A 121 -3.64 -3.56 -0.08
CA GLY A 121 -2.78 -2.84 -1.02
C GLY A 121 -3.10 -1.36 -1.18
N SER A 122 -3.95 -0.78 -0.31
CA SER A 122 -4.23 0.66 -0.32
C SER A 122 -3.18 1.41 0.50
N ASP A 123 -2.65 2.51 -0.03
CA ASP A 123 -1.78 3.39 0.75
C ASP A 123 -2.60 4.09 1.86
N GLN A 124 -2.20 3.89 3.11
CA GLN A 124 -2.83 4.56 4.26
C GLN A 124 -2.25 5.95 4.51
N ASP A 125 -1.08 6.24 3.95
CA ASP A 125 -0.32 7.47 4.18
C ASP A 125 -0.62 8.54 3.12
N ASP A 126 -1.35 8.19 2.05
CA ASP A 126 -1.93 9.15 1.10
C ASP A 126 -3.25 9.71 1.66
N THR A 127 -3.13 10.57 2.66
CA THR A 127 -4.30 11.19 3.29
C THR A 127 -3.98 12.52 3.98
N LEU A 128 -5.01 13.36 4.13
CA LEU A 128 -5.00 14.50 5.06
C LEU A 128 -6.08 14.31 6.13
N VAL A 129 -5.79 14.75 7.34
CA VAL A 129 -6.71 14.71 8.47
C VAL A 129 -7.00 16.13 8.92
N ILE A 130 -8.28 16.51 8.99
CA ILE A 130 -8.72 17.85 9.37
C ILE A 130 -9.82 17.76 10.43
N PRO A 131 -10.12 18.85 11.15
CA PRO A 131 -11.27 18.86 12.05
C PRO A 131 -12.58 18.53 11.33
N TYR A 132 -13.41 17.64 11.90
CA TYR A 132 -14.66 17.20 11.29
C TYR A 132 -15.63 18.36 11.06
N THR A 133 -15.62 19.36 11.93
CA THR A 133 -16.42 20.59 11.81
C THR A 133 -16.03 21.37 10.55
N THR A 134 -14.73 21.49 10.28
CA THR A 134 -14.20 22.12 9.07
C THR A 134 -14.55 21.30 7.82
N ALA A 135 -14.43 19.97 7.89
CA ALA A 135 -14.81 19.08 6.80
C ALA A 135 -16.31 19.21 6.44
N LEU A 136 -17.19 19.21 7.44
CA LEU A 136 -18.64 19.33 7.24
C LEU A 136 -19.03 20.64 6.56
N VAL A 137 -18.51 21.76 7.07
CA VAL A 137 -18.87 23.11 6.60
C VAL A 137 -18.27 23.42 5.23
N ARG A 138 -17.03 22.99 4.96
CA ARG A 138 -16.28 23.42 3.77
C ARG A 138 -16.19 22.38 2.66
N LEU A 139 -16.20 21.10 2.99
CA LEU A 139 -16.01 20.02 2.04
C LEU A 139 -17.29 19.22 1.79
N TYR A 140 -18.05 18.89 2.83
CA TYR A 140 -19.20 18.01 2.66
C TYR A 140 -20.49 18.78 2.31
N GLY A 141 -20.64 20.02 2.76
CA GLY A 141 -21.85 20.81 2.54
C GLY A 141 -23.06 20.29 3.31
N GLY A 142 -22.82 19.52 4.38
CA GLY A 142 -23.84 18.92 5.25
C GLY A 142 -23.52 19.12 6.72
N ASN A 143 -24.49 18.82 7.60
CA ASN A 143 -24.36 19.06 9.05
C ASN A 143 -24.23 17.77 9.88
N SER A 144 -23.89 16.64 9.24
CA SER A 144 -23.87 15.32 9.88
C SER A 144 -22.83 14.38 9.31
N PHE A 145 -22.28 13.54 10.17
CA PHE A 145 -21.42 12.42 9.79
C PHE A 145 -22.21 11.09 9.85
N ARG A 146 -21.65 10.04 9.24
CA ARG A 146 -22.29 8.71 9.14
C ARG A 146 -21.59 7.62 9.95
N SER A 147 -20.37 7.88 10.41
CA SER A 147 -19.54 6.90 11.12
C SER A 147 -18.81 7.55 12.29
N MET A 148 -18.57 6.76 13.33
CA MET A 148 -17.72 7.08 14.47
C MET A 148 -16.82 5.88 14.73
N SER A 149 -15.62 6.15 15.21
CA SER A 149 -14.69 5.14 15.72
C SER A 149 -14.49 5.40 17.21
N ALA A 150 -14.52 4.35 18.02
CA ALA A 150 -14.26 4.42 19.45
C ALA A 150 -13.19 3.38 19.83
N LYS A 151 -12.39 3.71 20.84
CA LYS A 151 -11.37 2.82 21.41
C LYS A 151 -11.76 2.45 22.83
N ALA A 152 -11.88 1.15 23.07
CA ALA A 152 -12.08 0.61 24.41
C ALA A 152 -10.76 0.59 25.19
N GLN A 153 -10.86 0.61 26.53
CA GLN A 153 -9.72 0.58 27.44
C GLN A 153 -8.89 -0.71 27.33
N SER A 154 -9.56 -1.83 27.05
CA SER A 154 -8.91 -3.12 26.90
C SER A 154 -9.69 -4.01 25.94
N ALA A 155 -9.02 -5.01 25.37
CA ALA A 155 -9.64 -6.01 24.49
C ALA A 155 -10.88 -6.71 25.11
N PRO A 156 -10.88 -7.19 26.37
CA PRO A 156 -12.05 -7.86 26.93
C PRO A 156 -13.26 -6.94 27.12
N MET A 157 -13.05 -5.62 27.22
CA MET A 157 -14.14 -4.65 27.36
C MET A 157 -14.80 -4.26 26.03
N VAL A 158 -14.25 -4.69 24.88
CA VAL A 158 -14.77 -4.28 23.56
C VAL A 158 -16.22 -4.69 23.37
N THR A 159 -16.58 -5.92 23.75
CA THR A 159 -17.96 -6.43 23.62
C THR A 159 -18.92 -5.70 24.57
N GLU A 160 -18.51 -5.47 25.82
CA GLU A 160 -19.30 -4.71 26.79
C GLU A 160 -19.54 -3.27 26.31
N VAL A 161 -18.49 -2.60 25.84
CA VAL A 161 -18.59 -1.25 25.28
C VAL A 161 -19.49 -1.22 24.05
N GLN A 162 -19.41 -2.23 23.16
CA GLN A 162 -20.28 -2.35 22.00
C GLN A 162 -21.77 -2.44 22.40
N GLU A 163 -22.11 -3.26 23.39
CA GLU A 163 -23.48 -3.39 23.90
C GLU A 163 -23.98 -2.11 24.56
N GLN A 164 -23.12 -1.44 25.36
CA GLN A 164 -23.44 -0.15 25.98
C GLN A 164 -23.67 0.95 24.92
N ILE A 165 -22.83 1.02 23.90
CA ILE A 165 -23.01 1.95 22.76
C ILE A 165 -24.34 1.65 22.07
N ALA A 166 -24.62 0.39 21.75
CA ALA A 166 -25.86 0.00 21.08
C ALA A 166 -27.09 0.38 21.90
N THR A 167 -27.09 0.08 23.20
CA THR A 167 -28.18 0.41 24.12
C THR A 167 -28.43 1.92 24.17
N LEU A 168 -27.37 2.72 24.32
CA LEU A 168 -27.47 4.17 24.37
C LEU A 168 -28.00 4.73 23.04
N LEU A 169 -27.52 4.23 21.90
CA LEU A 169 -28.00 4.65 20.59
C LEU A 169 -29.48 4.30 20.38
N ARG A 170 -29.94 3.10 20.76
CA ARG A 170 -31.37 2.73 20.71
C ARG A 170 -32.24 3.68 21.53
N GLN A 171 -31.81 3.99 22.75
CA GLN A 171 -32.51 4.94 23.62
C GLN A 171 -32.59 6.34 23.00
N ARG A 172 -31.47 6.84 22.47
CA ARG A 172 -31.40 8.18 21.85
C ARG A 172 -32.20 8.27 20.55
N HIS A 173 -32.20 7.20 19.75
CA HIS A 173 -32.95 7.11 18.51
C HIS A 173 -34.43 6.77 18.74
N ARG A 174 -34.82 6.48 20.00
CA ARG A 174 -36.17 6.08 20.42
C ARG A 174 -36.66 4.85 19.66
N ILE A 175 -35.76 3.89 19.45
CA ILE A 175 -36.07 2.61 18.80
C ILE A 175 -36.84 1.76 19.81
N ARG A 176 -38.02 1.28 19.40
CA ARG A 176 -38.86 0.44 20.24
C ARG A 176 -38.24 -0.95 20.40
N GLU A 177 -38.57 -1.63 21.49
CA GLU A 177 -38.22 -3.04 21.64
C GLU A 177 -38.82 -3.86 20.48
N GLY A 178 -38.01 -4.74 19.90
CA GLY A 178 -38.37 -5.54 18.73
C GLY A 178 -38.33 -4.82 17.38
N ALA A 179 -38.05 -3.50 17.33
CA ALA A 179 -37.77 -2.81 16.07
C ALA A 179 -36.30 -2.99 15.64
N ASP A 180 -36.06 -3.01 14.33
CA ASP A 180 -34.72 -3.08 13.75
C ASP A 180 -33.91 -1.82 14.06
N ASP A 181 -32.61 -2.01 14.28
CA ASP A 181 -31.68 -0.91 14.53
C ASP A 181 -31.37 -0.16 13.23
N ASP A 182 -31.35 1.18 13.30
CA ASP A 182 -31.00 2.06 12.18
C ASP A 182 -29.49 2.41 12.15
N PHE A 183 -28.71 1.74 12.99
CA PHE A 183 -27.27 1.87 13.13
C PHE A 183 -26.62 0.49 13.20
N ILE A 184 -25.30 0.45 12.97
CA ILE A 184 -24.51 -0.77 13.07
C ILE A 184 -23.29 -0.45 13.92
N VAL A 185 -23.09 -1.21 14.99
CA VAL A 185 -21.86 -1.18 15.78
C VAL A 185 -21.11 -2.48 15.51
N ARG A 186 -19.90 -2.38 14.95
CA ARG A 186 -19.05 -3.54 14.65
C ARG A 186 -17.71 -3.37 15.34
N THR A 187 -17.12 -4.50 15.72
CA THR A 187 -15.74 -4.53 16.20
C THR A 187 -14.77 -4.73 15.04
N GLN A 188 -13.51 -4.34 15.22
CA GLN A 188 -12.48 -4.61 14.21
C GLN A 188 -12.26 -6.12 14.00
N GLN A 189 -12.48 -6.92 15.03
CA GLN A 189 -12.40 -8.38 14.97
C GLN A 189 -13.51 -8.96 14.09
N GLU A 190 -14.76 -8.56 14.29
CA GLU A 190 -15.88 -8.99 13.44
C GLU A 190 -15.64 -8.65 11.95
N ILE A 191 -15.08 -7.47 11.67
CA ILE A 191 -14.73 -7.05 10.30
C ILE A 191 -13.65 -7.97 9.72
N ALA A 192 -12.60 -8.28 10.50
CA ALA A 192 -11.51 -9.15 10.05
C ALA A 192 -11.96 -10.61 9.86
N GLU A 193 -12.80 -11.13 10.77
CA GLU A 193 -13.37 -12.48 10.69
C GLU A 193 -14.26 -12.62 9.45
N THR A 194 -15.16 -11.66 9.21
CA THR A 194 -16.04 -11.64 8.04
C THR A 194 -15.21 -11.62 6.73
N ALA A 195 -14.14 -10.81 6.66
CA ALA A 195 -13.27 -10.75 5.49
C ALA A 195 -12.48 -12.05 5.27
N THR A 196 -12.04 -12.69 6.36
CA THR A 196 -11.32 -13.97 6.32
C THR A 196 -12.24 -15.10 5.86
N GLU A 197 -13.47 -15.11 6.35
CA GLU A 197 -14.50 -16.08 5.94
C GLU A 197 -14.85 -15.95 4.46
N MET A 198 -15.10 -14.73 3.98
CA MET A 198 -15.34 -14.47 2.56
C MET A 198 -14.16 -14.94 1.69
N THR A 199 -12.94 -14.62 2.11
CA THR A 199 -11.72 -15.07 1.42
C THR A 199 -11.64 -16.58 1.35
N ARG A 200 -11.92 -17.26 2.47
CA ARG A 200 -11.92 -18.74 2.55
C ARG A 200 -12.94 -19.35 1.60
N ILE A 201 -14.16 -18.81 1.54
CA ILE A 201 -15.22 -19.27 0.63
C ILE A 201 -14.77 -19.12 -0.83
N MET A 202 -14.19 -17.97 -1.19
CA MET A 202 -13.67 -17.73 -2.54
C MET A 202 -12.51 -18.66 -2.89
N THR A 203 -11.57 -18.89 -1.96
CA THR A 203 -10.47 -19.83 -2.15
C THR A 203 -10.96 -21.25 -2.36
N MET A 204 -11.97 -21.69 -1.60
CA MET A 204 -12.57 -23.01 -1.78
C MET A 204 -13.24 -23.13 -3.16
N LEU A 205 -14.04 -22.14 -3.56
CA LEU A 205 -14.67 -22.11 -4.89
C LEU A 205 -13.64 -22.19 -6.02
N LEU A 206 -12.62 -21.33 -5.99
CA LEU A 206 -11.54 -21.33 -6.98
C LEU A 206 -10.73 -22.62 -6.95
N GLY A 207 -10.45 -23.15 -5.77
CA GLY A 207 -9.77 -24.44 -5.59
C GLY A 207 -10.56 -25.60 -6.17
N SER A 208 -11.89 -25.63 -6.00
CA SER A 208 -12.76 -26.63 -6.62
C SER A 208 -12.74 -26.53 -8.14
N ILE A 209 -12.88 -25.33 -8.70
CA ILE A 209 -12.83 -25.10 -10.16
C ILE A 209 -11.46 -25.50 -10.73
N ALA A 210 -10.38 -25.12 -10.07
CA ALA A 210 -9.02 -25.49 -10.45
C ALA A 210 -8.80 -27.00 -10.35
N GLY A 211 -9.33 -27.64 -9.31
CA GLY A 211 -9.27 -29.09 -9.10
C GLY A 211 -9.99 -29.88 -10.20
N VAL A 212 -11.22 -29.47 -10.56
CA VAL A 212 -11.97 -30.07 -11.67
C VAL A 212 -11.22 -29.87 -12.99
N SER A 213 -10.70 -28.66 -13.22
CA SER A 213 -9.93 -28.35 -14.44
C SER A 213 -8.64 -29.17 -14.55
N LEU A 214 -7.94 -29.37 -13.43
CA LEU A 214 -6.73 -30.20 -13.36
C LEU A 214 -7.07 -31.68 -13.63
N LEU A 215 -8.18 -32.18 -13.11
CA LEU A 215 -8.63 -33.55 -13.32
C LEU A 215 -9.00 -33.80 -14.78
N VAL A 216 -9.79 -32.91 -15.39
CA VAL A 216 -10.16 -33.00 -16.82
C VAL A 216 -8.93 -32.89 -17.72
N GLY A 217 -8.02 -31.95 -17.42
CA GLY A 217 -6.74 -31.82 -18.12
C GLY A 217 -5.86 -33.07 -17.96
N GLY A 218 -5.84 -33.67 -16.78
CA GLY A 218 -5.12 -34.91 -16.48
C GLY A 218 -5.65 -36.10 -17.28
N ILE A 219 -6.97 -36.27 -17.36
CA ILE A 219 -7.61 -37.30 -18.20
C ILE A 219 -7.25 -37.09 -19.68
N GLY A 220 -7.30 -35.84 -20.15
CA GLY A 220 -6.92 -35.50 -21.53
C GLY A 220 -5.47 -35.87 -21.86
N ILE A 221 -4.52 -35.52 -20.98
CA ILE A 221 -3.11 -35.87 -21.13
C ILE A 221 -2.93 -37.39 -21.10
N MET A 222 -3.61 -38.09 -20.19
CA MET A 222 -3.57 -39.55 -20.10
C MET A 222 -4.05 -40.21 -21.40
N ASN A 223 -5.15 -39.72 -22.00
CA ASN A 223 -5.68 -40.28 -23.24
C ASN A 223 -4.71 -40.08 -24.41
N ILE A 224 -4.18 -38.86 -24.59
CA ILE A 224 -3.16 -38.58 -25.62
C ILE A 224 -1.91 -39.45 -25.40
N MET A 225 -1.50 -39.64 -24.14
CA MET A 225 -0.36 -40.48 -23.80
C MET A 225 -0.60 -41.95 -24.13
N LEU A 226 -1.78 -42.49 -23.82
CA LEU A 226 -2.13 -43.88 -24.11
C LEU A 226 -2.12 -44.15 -25.62
N VAL A 227 -2.80 -43.30 -26.42
CA VAL A 227 -2.81 -43.40 -27.89
C VAL A 227 -1.37 -43.35 -28.43
N SER A 228 -0.56 -42.38 -28.00
CA SER A 228 0.83 -42.26 -28.45
C SER A 228 1.72 -43.47 -28.10
N VAL A 229 1.46 -44.16 -26.99
CA VAL A 229 2.21 -45.35 -26.61
C VAL A 229 1.76 -46.53 -27.46
N THR A 230 0.46 -46.70 -27.67
CA THR A 230 -0.09 -47.79 -28.50
C THR A 230 0.33 -47.70 -29.98
N GLU A 231 0.44 -46.49 -30.53
CA GLU A 231 0.97 -46.28 -31.89
C GLU A 231 2.44 -46.73 -31.99
N ARG A 232 3.25 -46.40 -30.99
CA ARG A 232 4.68 -46.77 -30.97
C ARG A 232 4.92 -48.24 -30.64
N THR A 233 4.10 -48.87 -29.81
CA THR A 233 4.22 -50.32 -29.57
C THR A 233 3.87 -51.10 -30.84
N ARG A 234 2.91 -50.64 -31.63
CA ARG A 234 2.63 -51.21 -32.96
C ARG A 234 3.83 -51.07 -33.90
N GLU A 235 4.46 -49.89 -33.96
CA GLU A 235 5.67 -49.65 -34.76
C GLU A 235 6.86 -50.52 -34.30
N ILE A 236 7.03 -50.71 -33.00
CA ILE A 236 8.09 -51.57 -32.44
C ILE A 236 7.78 -53.05 -32.72
N GLY A 237 6.53 -53.48 -32.59
CA GLY A 237 6.10 -54.86 -32.83
C GLY A 237 6.36 -55.30 -34.28
N ILE A 238 6.01 -54.46 -35.26
CA ILE A 238 6.30 -54.76 -36.68
C ILE A 238 7.82 -54.80 -36.96
N ARG A 239 8.65 -54.05 -36.23
CA ARG A 239 10.12 -54.09 -36.38
C ARG A 239 10.77 -55.28 -35.69
N MET A 240 10.16 -55.81 -34.63
CA MET A 240 10.63 -57.03 -33.95
C MET A 240 10.28 -58.30 -34.72
N ALA A 241 9.18 -58.30 -35.49
CA ALA A 241 8.76 -59.44 -36.29
C ALA A 241 9.62 -59.69 -37.54
N ASP A 242 10.51 -58.75 -37.90
CA ASP A 242 11.50 -58.93 -38.97
C ASP A 242 12.77 -59.63 -38.42
N PRO A 243 13.02 -60.92 -38.75
CA PRO A 243 14.10 -61.70 -38.17
C PRO A 243 15.50 -61.22 -38.57
N HIS A 244 15.60 -60.40 -39.63
CA HIS A 244 16.89 -60.01 -40.20
C HIS A 244 17.55 -58.81 -39.51
N ARG A 245 16.93 -58.21 -38.48
CA ARG A 245 17.49 -57.07 -37.73
C ARG A 245 17.20 -57.13 -36.22
N ALA A 246 17.49 -58.26 -35.58
CA ALA A 246 17.47 -58.35 -34.11
C ALA A 246 18.73 -57.70 -33.49
N VAL A 247 18.79 -56.36 -33.47
CA VAL A 247 19.72 -55.62 -32.60
C VAL A 247 18.92 -55.01 -31.45
N VAL A 248 19.17 -55.50 -30.24
CA VAL A 248 18.51 -55.11 -28.99
C VAL A 248 18.74 -53.62 -28.71
N HIS A 249 17.76 -52.78 -29.05
CA HIS A 249 17.72 -51.39 -28.60
C HIS A 249 17.02 -51.32 -27.22
N ARG A 250 17.82 -51.24 -26.15
CA ARG A 250 17.32 -50.85 -24.83
C ARG A 250 16.58 -49.51 -24.95
N PRO A 251 15.34 -49.38 -24.43
CA PRO A 251 14.61 -48.13 -24.55
C PRO A 251 15.25 -47.09 -23.64
N ARG A 252 15.97 -46.12 -24.22
CA ARG A 252 16.25 -44.85 -23.55
C ARG A 252 14.92 -44.08 -23.52
N PHE A 253 14.14 -44.29 -22.47
CA PHE A 253 12.97 -43.48 -22.11
C PHE A 253 13.42 -42.05 -21.79
N ARG A 254 13.83 -41.29 -22.80
CA ARG A 254 14.15 -39.88 -22.65
C ARG A 254 12.86 -39.11 -22.88
N LEU A 255 12.42 -38.41 -21.84
CA LEU A 255 11.34 -37.41 -21.75
C LEU A 255 11.40 -36.28 -22.82
N GLN A 256 11.53 -36.59 -24.11
CA GLN A 256 11.66 -35.57 -25.15
C GLN A 256 10.33 -34.98 -25.61
N ARG A 257 9.21 -35.73 -25.52
CA ARG A 257 7.89 -35.18 -25.90
C ARG A 257 7.32 -34.22 -24.84
N GLY A 258 7.42 -34.57 -23.55
CA GLY A 258 7.03 -33.66 -22.46
C GLY A 258 7.82 -32.35 -22.48
N ARG A 259 9.14 -32.41 -22.73
CA ARG A 259 10.00 -31.23 -22.78
C ARG A 259 9.65 -30.25 -23.92
N ARG A 260 9.17 -30.72 -25.07
CA ARG A 260 8.75 -29.84 -26.18
C ARG A 260 7.41 -29.13 -25.92
N HIS A 261 6.52 -29.73 -25.14
CA HIS A 261 5.28 -29.06 -24.70
C HIS A 261 5.52 -28.13 -23.52
N LEU A 262 6.35 -28.53 -22.55
CA LEU A 262 6.76 -27.68 -21.42
C LEU A 262 7.51 -26.42 -21.89
N LEU A 263 8.38 -26.53 -22.91
CA LEU A 263 9.10 -25.40 -23.50
C LEU A 263 8.22 -24.45 -24.32
N ARG A 264 7.00 -24.86 -24.71
CA ARG A 264 6.04 -23.97 -25.39
C ARG A 264 5.17 -23.17 -24.42
N LEU A 265 5.08 -23.58 -23.16
CA LEU A 265 4.29 -22.91 -22.11
C LEU A 265 5.12 -21.96 -21.24
N LEU A 266 6.45 -21.99 -21.35
CA LEU A 266 7.31 -20.98 -20.73
C LEU A 266 7.23 -19.67 -21.53
N PRO A 267 6.77 -18.56 -20.94
CA PRO A 267 6.86 -17.27 -21.59
C PRO A 267 8.33 -16.97 -21.88
N ARG A 268 8.62 -16.49 -23.10
CA ARG A 268 9.96 -16.03 -23.51
C ARG A 268 10.38 -14.82 -22.67
N ALA A 269 10.84 -15.07 -21.44
CA ALA A 269 11.47 -14.06 -20.59
C ALA A 269 12.98 -14.01 -20.85
N GLN A 270 13.40 -13.75 -22.09
CA GLN A 270 14.80 -13.43 -22.41
C GLN A 270 14.86 -12.48 -23.62
N SER A 271 14.49 -11.22 -23.39
CA SER A 271 14.89 -10.12 -24.28
C SER A 271 14.96 -8.79 -23.53
N LEU A 272 15.61 -8.76 -22.37
CA LEU A 272 16.07 -7.52 -21.73
C LEU A 272 17.30 -7.85 -20.85
N ALA A 273 18.40 -8.20 -21.51
CA ALA A 273 19.73 -8.11 -20.90
C ALA A 273 20.51 -7.04 -21.68
N PRO A 274 21.07 -6.01 -21.02
CA PRO A 274 21.82 -4.96 -21.69
C PRO A 274 23.10 -5.54 -22.30
N ARG A 275 23.36 -5.21 -23.57
CA ARG A 275 24.59 -5.61 -24.27
C ARG A 275 25.80 -4.92 -23.61
N PRO A 276 26.89 -5.64 -23.28
CA PRO A 276 28.11 -4.99 -22.84
C PRO A 276 28.80 -4.30 -24.01
N ASP A 277 29.20 -3.06 -23.74
CA ASP A 277 29.79 -2.11 -24.67
C ASP A 277 31.13 -2.62 -25.24
N ARG A 278 31.27 -2.64 -26.57
CA ARG A 278 32.51 -3.03 -27.25
C ARG A 278 33.51 -1.87 -27.19
N ARG A 279 34.45 -1.91 -26.26
CA ARG A 279 35.66 -1.07 -26.34
C ARG A 279 36.53 -1.53 -27.53
N PRO A 280 37.02 -0.62 -28.39
CA PRO A 280 37.94 -0.99 -29.45
C PRO A 280 39.36 -1.25 -28.90
N ALA A 281 39.96 -2.33 -29.37
CA ALA A 281 41.31 -2.75 -29.02
C ALA A 281 42.36 -1.78 -29.59
N LEU A 282 43.26 -1.28 -28.72
CA LEU A 282 44.48 -0.58 -29.13
C LEU A 282 45.38 -1.54 -29.93
N ARG A 283 45.59 -1.23 -31.20
CA ARG A 283 46.58 -1.87 -32.06
C ARG A 283 47.90 -1.14 -31.90
N VAL A 284 48.84 -1.75 -31.19
CA VAL A 284 50.23 -1.28 -31.10
C VAL A 284 51.00 -1.79 -32.34
N GLY A 285 51.54 -0.86 -33.13
CA GLY A 285 52.47 -1.10 -34.24
C GLY A 285 53.72 -0.22 -34.08
N PRO A 286 54.87 -0.60 -34.68
CA PRO A 286 56.18 -0.36 -34.10
C PRO A 286 56.82 1.01 -34.41
N ARG A 287 57.76 1.38 -33.53
CA ARG A 287 58.58 2.61 -33.49
C ARG A 287 59.25 2.96 -34.82
N ARG A 288 59.26 4.25 -35.16
CA ARG A 288 60.30 4.90 -35.98
C ARG A 288 60.67 6.27 -35.39
N LYS A 289 61.98 6.51 -35.26
CA LYS A 289 62.63 7.75 -34.79
C LYS A 289 62.46 8.88 -35.81
N LEU A 290 62.37 10.14 -35.35
CA LEU A 290 62.89 11.39 -35.97
C LEU A 290 62.75 12.50 -34.90
N THR A 291 63.84 12.90 -34.24
CA THR A 291 64.59 14.17 -34.44
C THR A 291 63.77 15.43 -34.17
N GLY A 292 64.19 16.20 -33.16
CA GLY A 292 63.51 17.40 -32.70
C GLY A 292 63.86 18.67 -33.47
N SER A 293 63.10 19.72 -33.16
CA SER A 293 63.52 21.13 -33.13
C SER A 293 62.29 21.97 -32.78
N GLY A 294 62.46 23.02 -31.97
CA GLY A 294 61.57 24.19 -32.02
C GLY A 294 60.87 24.64 -30.74
N SER A 295 61.61 25.39 -29.91
CA SER A 295 61.23 26.72 -29.40
C SER A 295 60.08 26.93 -28.39
N ARG A 296 60.51 27.25 -27.15
CA ARG A 296 60.12 28.40 -26.29
C ARG A 296 58.63 28.77 -26.14
N SER A 297 58.13 28.81 -24.90
CA SER A 297 57.97 30.06 -24.11
C SER A 297 57.25 29.86 -22.75
N ARG A 298 57.90 30.39 -21.69
CA ARG A 298 57.43 31.08 -20.45
C ARG A 298 55.94 30.84 -20.02
N LEU A 299 55.61 30.54 -18.76
CA LEU A 299 55.62 31.47 -17.61
C LEU A 299 55.41 30.74 -16.25
N ARG A 300 55.74 31.44 -15.15
CA ARG A 300 55.95 31.02 -13.74
C ARG A 300 54.71 30.50 -12.98
N PRO A 301 54.94 29.96 -11.75
CA PRO A 301 54.41 30.68 -10.58
C PRO A 301 55.46 30.95 -9.47
N ARG A 302 55.41 32.18 -8.92
CA ARG A 302 55.89 32.56 -7.56
C ARG A 302 54.87 32.03 -6.55
N GLY A 303 55.15 31.70 -5.29
CA GLY A 303 56.35 31.80 -4.47
C GLY A 303 56.03 31.19 -3.09
N ARG A 304 57.05 30.71 -2.38
CA ARG A 304 57.00 30.27 -0.98
C ARG A 304 57.07 31.47 -0.05
N HIS A 305 56.46 31.38 1.14
CA HIS A 305 57.15 31.68 2.39
C HIS A 305 56.55 30.90 3.58
N ARG A 306 57.44 30.17 4.28
CA ARG A 306 57.30 29.64 5.66
C ARG A 306 57.28 30.85 6.64
N ILE A 307 56.79 30.75 7.88
CA ILE A 307 57.54 30.26 9.07
C ILE A 307 56.64 30.33 10.35
N ARG A 308 56.77 29.28 11.22
CA ARG A 308 56.54 29.13 12.70
C ARG A 308 55.18 29.56 13.30
N GLY A 309 54.58 28.89 14.29
CA GLY A 309 55.04 27.93 15.32
C GLY A 309 54.32 28.29 16.65
N PRO A 310 54.02 27.35 17.56
CA PRO A 310 52.90 27.44 18.52
C PRO A 310 53.30 27.91 19.93
N GLN A 311 52.32 28.33 20.75
CA GLN A 311 52.47 28.44 22.20
C GLN A 311 51.16 28.18 22.96
N GLU A 312 51.30 27.36 24.00
CA GLU A 312 50.31 26.90 24.98
C GLU A 312 49.92 27.98 26.01
N ALA A 313 48.73 27.78 26.59
CA ALA A 313 48.27 27.92 27.99
C ALA A 313 48.84 29.03 28.93
N PRO A 314 48.02 29.47 29.89
CA PRO A 314 47.79 28.69 31.12
C PRO A 314 46.33 28.24 31.34
#